data_AF-A0A6P7ZB90-F1
#
_entry.id   AF-A0A6P7ZB90-F1
#
_cell.length_a   1.000
_cell.length_b   1.000
_cell.length_c   1.000
_cell.angle_alpha   90.00
_cell.angle_beta   90.00
_cell.angle_gamma   90.00
#
_symmetry.space_group_name_H-M   'P 1'
#
loop_
_entity.id
_entity.type
_entity.pdbx_description
1 polymer ?
#
loop_
_entity_poly.entity_id
_entity_poly.type
_entity_poly.pdbx_seq_one_letter_code
_entity_poly.pdbx_strand_id
1 'polypeptide(L)'
;MRRGYLRTRTRGYVACRRGPNGVWTMEEKGLHPKFDTTFENARPSRTHMALLQLQRVGILKFLISQNVDGLHVRSGFPRDRLAELHGNMFVEECMKCGKQYVRDTVVGTMGLKPTGRLCDVPKSRGLRACRGKLMDTILDWEDSLPDQDLNLADEACRKADLAITLGTSLQIKPSGNLPLITKKKGGKLVIINLQVTKHDKHADLRIHGYVDDIMTRLMAALNLEIPEWKGPVLTAKKEEEEEMSSEPVKQEPHFKEDLDSQPLLKDEPSPHMHHNGTGGLSCSEMWDPTTDLGPGETKRAKVEPPFV
;
A
#
# COMPACT_ATOMS: atom_id res chain seq x y z
N MET A 1 -8.72 -19.53 15.19
CA MET A 1 -7.33 -19.25 14.77
C MET A 1 -7.33 -18.71 13.34
N ARG A 2 -7.26 -17.39 13.17
CA ARG A 2 -7.31 -16.71 11.86
C ARG A 2 -6.07 -15.83 11.68
N ARG A 3 -5.47 -15.82 10.48
CA ARG A 3 -4.09 -15.34 10.18
C ARG A 3 -4.13 -14.33 9.02
N GLY A 4 -4.11 -13.03 9.32
CA GLY A 4 -4.26 -11.94 8.35
C GLY A 4 -2.98 -11.16 8.04
N TYR A 5 -2.84 -10.72 6.79
CA TYR A 5 -1.66 -10.05 6.21
C TYR A 5 -2.10 -8.66 5.65
N LEU A 6 -1.38 -7.54 5.92
CA LEU A 6 -1.89 -6.14 5.79
C LEU A 6 -0.90 -5.17 5.12
N ARG A 7 -1.36 -4.20 4.30
CA ARG A 7 -0.52 -3.12 3.72
C ARG A 7 -1.15 -1.72 3.66
N THR A 8 -0.40 -0.67 4.05
CA THR A 8 -0.85 0.74 4.28
C THR A 8 -0.58 1.83 3.25
N ARG A 9 -1.39 2.89 3.35
CA ARG A 9 -0.99 4.30 3.14
C ARG A 9 -1.72 5.21 4.14
N THR A 10 -1.32 6.49 4.24
CA THR A 10 -1.82 7.53 5.17
C THR A 10 -1.45 8.95 4.70
N ARG A 11 -2.11 10.00 5.21
CA ARG A 11 -1.78 11.42 4.98
C ARG A 11 -0.33 11.64 5.40
N GLY A 12 0.53 11.86 4.42
CA GLY A 12 1.94 12.13 4.63
C GLY A 12 2.70 12.19 3.33
N TYR A 13 2.99 13.41 2.90
CA TYR A 13 4.32 13.85 2.45
C TYR A 13 4.88 13.38 1.10
N VAL A 14 4.55 12.18 0.62
CA VAL A 14 4.92 11.69 -0.72
C VAL A 14 3.67 11.59 -1.60
N ALA A 15 3.69 12.28 -2.74
CA ALA A 15 2.55 12.39 -3.64
C ALA A 15 2.03 11.01 -4.06
N CYS A 16 0.69 10.87 -4.13
CA CYS A 16 0.09 9.68 -4.72
C CYS A 16 0.58 9.57 -6.16
N ARG A 17 0.73 8.38 -6.73
CA ARG A 17 1.09 8.32 -8.15
C ARG A 17 -0.10 8.71 -9.06
N ARG A 18 -1.35 8.37 -8.71
CA ARG A 18 -2.56 8.53 -9.58
C ARG A 18 -3.74 9.26 -8.91
N GLY A 19 -3.48 9.96 -7.81
CA GLY A 19 -4.50 10.78 -7.14
C GLY A 19 -4.82 12.05 -7.95
N PRO A 20 -5.81 12.86 -7.54
CA PRO A 20 -6.15 14.12 -8.24
C PRO A 20 -4.94 15.04 -8.50
N ASN A 21 -4.01 15.05 -7.53
CA ASN A 21 -2.73 15.77 -7.57
C ASN A 21 -1.53 14.79 -7.56
N GLY A 22 -1.69 13.60 -8.14
CA GLY A 22 -0.66 12.58 -8.12
C GLY A 22 0.44 12.81 -9.14
N VAL A 23 1.63 12.23 -8.95
CA VAL A 23 2.80 12.40 -9.85
C VAL A 23 2.41 12.20 -11.32
N TRP A 24 1.83 11.05 -11.67
CA TRP A 24 1.41 10.75 -13.04
C TRP A 24 0.24 11.62 -13.50
N THR A 25 -0.72 11.90 -12.61
CA THR A 25 -1.89 12.74 -12.95
C THR A 25 -1.50 14.19 -13.21
N MET A 26 -0.45 14.69 -12.55
CA MET A 26 0.09 16.02 -12.78
C MET A 26 0.94 16.03 -14.05
N GLU A 27 1.78 15.03 -14.27
CA GLU A 27 2.57 14.88 -15.50
C GLU A 27 1.69 14.77 -16.75
N GLU A 28 0.61 13.98 -16.71
CA GLU A 28 -0.39 13.91 -17.79
C GLU A 28 -1.03 15.27 -18.09
N LYS A 29 -1.12 16.15 -17.10
CA LYS A 29 -1.62 17.53 -17.22
C LYS A 29 -0.53 18.55 -17.57
N GLY A 30 0.73 18.11 -17.75
CA GLY A 30 1.87 19.00 -17.94
C GLY A 30 2.24 19.84 -16.71
N LEU A 31 1.81 19.42 -15.52
CA LEU A 31 2.06 20.10 -14.24
C LEU A 31 3.10 19.35 -13.41
N HIS A 32 3.81 20.07 -12.54
CA HIS A 32 4.75 19.45 -11.60
C HIS A 32 4.05 19.06 -10.29
N PRO A 33 4.29 17.85 -9.77
CA PRO A 33 3.80 17.48 -8.44
C PRO A 33 4.52 18.29 -7.37
N LYS A 34 3.77 18.73 -6.36
CA LYS A 34 4.33 19.41 -5.18
C LYS A 34 4.73 18.36 -4.14
N PHE A 35 5.96 18.48 -3.63
CA PHE A 35 6.44 17.70 -2.48
C PHE A 35 6.58 18.64 -1.29
N ASP A 36 5.91 18.32 -0.18
CA ASP A 36 5.93 19.15 1.03
C ASP A 36 7.10 18.80 1.96
N THR A 37 7.87 17.75 1.66
CA THR A 37 9.07 17.34 2.42
C THR A 37 9.99 16.47 1.56
N THR A 38 11.22 16.22 2.04
CA THR A 38 12.17 15.26 1.47
C THR A 38 11.94 13.86 2.03
N PHE A 39 12.46 12.83 1.36
CA PHE A 39 12.33 11.44 1.84
C PHE A 39 12.97 11.25 3.23
N GLU A 40 14.09 11.92 3.52
CA GLU A 40 14.79 11.85 4.80
C GLU A 40 13.99 12.46 5.94
N ASN A 41 13.27 13.54 5.66
CA ASN A 41 12.47 14.28 6.65
C ASN A 41 11.03 13.77 6.73
N ALA A 42 10.61 12.87 5.83
CA ALA A 42 9.30 12.25 5.88
C ALA A 42 9.15 11.40 7.15
N ARG A 43 8.05 11.62 7.88
CA ARG A 43 7.71 10.88 9.10
C ARG A 43 6.70 9.78 8.77
N PRO A 44 6.81 8.58 9.37
CA PRO A 44 5.75 7.58 9.33
C PRO A 44 4.46 8.18 9.89
N SER A 45 3.39 8.01 9.14
CA SER A 45 2.06 8.51 9.53
C SER A 45 1.32 7.51 10.42
N ARG A 46 0.15 7.90 10.96
CA ARG A 46 -0.54 7.11 12.02
C ARG A 46 -0.79 5.68 11.61
N THR A 47 -1.18 5.44 10.38
CA THR A 47 -1.42 4.08 9.91
C THR A 47 -0.13 3.26 9.72
N HIS A 48 1.03 3.86 9.39
CA HIS A 48 2.30 3.12 9.44
C HIS A 48 2.57 2.63 10.86
N MET A 49 2.38 3.51 11.84
CA MET A 49 2.52 3.17 13.26
C MET A 49 1.44 2.18 13.73
N ALA A 50 0.22 2.26 13.21
CA ALA A 50 -0.83 1.29 13.48
C ALA A 50 -0.45 -0.11 12.98
N LEU A 51 0.15 -0.24 11.78
CA LEU A 51 0.64 -1.55 11.32
C LEU A 51 1.73 -2.10 12.21
N LEU A 52 2.67 -1.24 12.63
CA LEU A 52 3.72 -1.65 13.54
C LEU A 52 3.10 -2.25 14.79
N GLN A 53 2.08 -1.60 15.36
CA GLN A 53 1.40 -2.13 16.53
C GLN A 53 0.64 -3.43 16.23
N LEU A 54 -0.12 -3.49 15.13
CA LEU A 54 -0.83 -4.70 14.72
C LEU A 54 0.12 -5.88 14.51
N GLN A 55 1.34 -5.62 14.03
CA GLN A 55 2.37 -6.63 13.88
C GLN A 55 2.92 -7.05 15.25
N ARG A 56 3.23 -6.10 16.15
CA ARG A 56 3.73 -6.38 17.51
C ARG A 56 2.78 -7.25 18.32
N VAL A 57 1.48 -6.98 18.26
CA VAL A 57 0.45 -7.78 18.95
C VAL A 57 0.04 -9.03 18.17
N GLY A 58 0.70 -9.31 17.03
CA GLY A 58 0.52 -10.54 16.27
C GLY A 58 -0.77 -10.62 15.44
N ILE A 59 -1.52 -9.53 15.26
CA ILE A 59 -2.70 -9.49 14.39
C ILE A 59 -2.29 -9.47 12.92
N LEU A 60 -1.32 -8.62 12.57
CA LEU A 60 -0.74 -8.51 11.24
C LEU A 60 0.41 -9.52 11.08
N LYS A 61 0.32 -10.38 10.08
CA LYS A 61 1.29 -11.45 9.86
C LYS A 61 2.44 -11.09 8.91
N PHE A 62 2.24 -10.19 7.94
CA PHE A 62 3.22 -9.71 6.95
C PHE A 62 2.58 -8.60 6.12
N LEU A 63 3.43 -7.80 5.52
CA LEU A 63 3.14 -6.54 4.87
C LEU A 63 3.75 -6.52 3.48
N ILE A 64 2.95 -6.21 2.46
CA ILE A 64 3.39 -6.23 1.05
C ILE A 64 3.34 -4.84 0.44
N SER A 65 4.45 -4.12 0.40
CA SER A 65 4.51 -2.74 -0.10
C SER A 65 4.95 -2.64 -1.58
N GLN A 66 4.51 -1.56 -2.22
CA GLN A 66 4.88 -1.03 -3.55
C GLN A 66 5.43 0.40 -3.36
N ASN A 67 5.48 0.89 -2.11
CA ASN A 67 6.00 2.21 -1.82
C ASN A 67 7.51 2.11 -1.75
N VAL A 68 8.20 3.08 -2.32
CA VAL A 68 9.66 3.17 -2.30
C VAL A 68 10.18 4.13 -1.24
N ASP A 69 9.29 4.81 -0.52
CA ASP A 69 9.61 5.87 0.45
C ASP A 69 10.39 5.41 1.69
N GLY A 70 10.50 4.10 1.92
CA GLY A 70 11.21 3.51 3.05
C GLY A 70 10.58 3.73 4.42
N LEU A 71 9.36 4.28 4.49
CA LEU A 71 8.73 4.66 5.76
C LEU A 71 8.37 3.45 6.64
N HIS A 72 8.10 2.29 6.05
CA HIS A 72 7.88 1.05 6.81
C HIS A 72 9.12 0.61 7.57
N VAL A 73 10.26 0.54 6.90
CA VAL A 73 11.54 0.18 7.56
C VAL A 73 11.88 1.24 8.60
N ARG A 74 11.79 2.53 8.25
CA ARG A 74 12.10 3.65 9.15
C ARG A 74 11.15 3.79 10.34
N SER A 75 9.92 3.26 10.25
CA SER A 75 9.01 3.19 11.40
C SER A 75 9.42 2.12 12.42
N GLY A 76 10.38 1.25 12.09
CA GLY A 76 10.73 0.08 12.88
C GLY A 76 9.91 -1.17 12.55
N PHE A 77 9.22 -1.22 11.40
CA PHE A 77 8.51 -2.42 10.99
C PHE A 77 9.51 -3.54 10.64
N PRO A 78 9.31 -4.78 11.13
CA PRO A 78 10.28 -5.85 10.95
C PRO A 78 10.41 -6.29 9.49
N ARG A 79 11.64 -6.30 8.97
CA ARG A 79 11.93 -6.57 7.55
C ARG A 79 11.64 -8.01 7.13
N ASP A 80 11.74 -8.99 8.03
CA ASP A 80 11.37 -10.38 7.77
C ASP A 80 9.85 -10.62 7.67
N ARG A 81 9.06 -9.57 7.93
CA ARG A 81 7.60 -9.52 7.76
C ARG A 81 7.17 -8.51 6.70
N LEU A 82 8.09 -8.02 5.87
CA LEU A 82 7.84 -7.00 4.85
C LEU A 82 8.38 -7.48 3.49
N ALA A 83 7.57 -7.31 2.45
CA ALA A 83 8.01 -7.39 1.05
C ALA A 83 8.00 -5.99 0.44
N GLU A 84 9.14 -5.50 -0.04
CA GLU A 84 9.32 -4.20 -0.69
C GLU A 84 9.36 -4.39 -2.21
N LEU A 85 8.21 -4.70 -2.82
CA LEU A 85 8.13 -5.20 -4.19
C LEU A 85 8.72 -4.27 -5.26
N HIS A 86 8.80 -2.96 -5.01
CA HIS A 86 9.31 -1.97 -5.96
C HIS A 86 10.62 -1.30 -5.49
N GLY A 87 11.25 -1.87 -4.47
CA GLY A 87 12.46 -1.33 -3.86
C GLY A 87 12.22 -0.32 -2.75
N ASN A 88 13.31 0.24 -2.26
CA ASN A 88 13.32 1.24 -1.20
C ASN A 88 14.45 2.25 -1.45
N MET A 89 14.12 3.55 -1.39
CA MET A 89 15.05 4.66 -1.67
C MET A 89 16.28 4.69 -0.76
N PHE A 90 16.20 4.03 0.40
CA PHE A 90 17.25 3.94 1.41
C PHE A 90 18.01 2.61 1.36
N VAL A 91 17.67 1.70 0.44
CA VAL A 91 18.28 0.36 0.38
C VAL A 91 19.08 0.18 -0.89
N GLU A 92 20.33 -0.25 -0.72
CA GLU A 92 21.19 -0.72 -1.79
C GLU A 92 21.61 -2.18 -1.55
N GLU A 93 21.83 -2.92 -2.63
CA GLU A 93 22.12 -4.34 -2.61
C GLU A 93 23.43 -4.68 -3.34
N CYS A 94 24.18 -5.63 -2.79
CA CYS A 94 25.37 -6.15 -3.43
C CYS A 94 25.06 -7.22 -4.48
N MET A 95 25.37 -6.93 -5.75
CA MET A 95 25.19 -7.87 -6.88
C MET A 95 25.99 -9.17 -6.79
N LYS A 96 26.97 -9.27 -5.89
CA LYS A 96 27.78 -10.49 -5.72
C LYS A 96 27.28 -11.42 -4.63
N CYS A 97 26.68 -10.89 -3.57
CA CYS A 97 26.34 -11.67 -2.37
C CYS A 97 24.93 -11.45 -1.84
N GLY A 98 24.13 -10.58 -2.48
CA GLY A 98 22.76 -10.27 -2.08
C GLY A 98 22.65 -9.50 -0.75
N LYS A 99 23.77 -9.11 -0.11
CA LYS A 99 23.69 -8.32 1.11
C LYS A 99 23.08 -6.95 0.82
N GLN A 100 21.98 -6.66 1.50
CA GLN A 100 21.34 -5.36 1.52
C GLN A 100 21.88 -4.47 2.65
N TYR A 101 21.94 -3.18 2.37
CA TYR A 101 22.34 -2.13 3.30
C TYR A 101 21.23 -1.10 3.38
N VAL A 102 20.69 -0.88 4.58
CA VAL A 102 19.73 0.20 4.85
C VAL A 102 20.54 1.42 5.27
N ARG A 103 20.37 2.53 4.56
CA ARG A 103 21.06 3.80 4.77
C ARG A 103 20.17 4.79 5.52
N ASP A 104 20.79 5.78 6.13
CA ASP A 104 20.13 6.91 6.78
C ASP A 104 19.61 7.95 5.78
N THR A 105 20.31 8.09 4.66
CA THR A 105 20.01 8.97 3.52
C THR A 105 19.63 8.17 2.27
N VAL A 106 18.98 8.81 1.29
CA VAL A 106 18.65 8.12 0.04
C VAL A 106 19.91 7.70 -0.72
N VAL A 107 19.85 6.55 -1.40
CA VAL A 107 20.99 5.90 -2.06
C VAL A 107 21.59 6.73 -3.20
N GLY A 108 20.77 7.59 -3.83
CA GLY A 108 21.19 8.58 -4.82
C GLY A 108 21.05 8.16 -6.29
N THR A 109 20.61 6.92 -6.57
CA THR A 109 20.34 6.40 -7.91
C THR A 109 18.99 5.70 -7.97
N MET A 110 18.47 5.48 -9.19
CA MET A 110 17.25 4.72 -9.47
C MET A 110 17.42 3.90 -10.75
N GLY A 111 16.69 2.78 -10.85
CA GLY A 111 16.69 1.88 -12.01
C GLY A 111 17.81 0.87 -11.93
N LEU A 112 18.04 0.30 -10.74
CA LEU A 112 19.04 -0.74 -10.47
C LEU A 112 20.44 -0.34 -10.95
N LYS A 113 20.88 0.88 -10.60
CA LYS A 113 22.16 1.48 -11.04
C LYS A 113 23.23 1.40 -9.96
N PRO A 114 24.53 1.39 -10.33
CA PRO A 114 25.61 1.39 -9.36
C PRO A 114 25.62 2.68 -8.53
N THR A 115 25.74 2.53 -7.22
CA THR A 115 25.68 3.65 -6.27
C THR A 115 27.04 4.31 -6.02
N GLY A 116 28.10 3.72 -6.59
CA GLY A 116 29.49 4.10 -6.35
C GLY A 116 30.13 3.45 -5.12
N ARG A 117 29.33 2.80 -4.26
CA ARG A 117 29.82 2.10 -3.06
C ARG A 117 30.15 0.61 -3.34
N LEU A 118 30.97 0.03 -2.46
CA LEU A 118 31.38 -1.38 -2.53
C LEU A 118 30.95 -2.12 -1.26
N CYS A 119 30.60 -3.39 -1.45
CA CYS A 119 30.23 -4.31 -0.37
C CYS A 119 31.42 -4.61 0.55
N ASP A 120 31.20 -4.48 1.85
CA ASP A 120 32.19 -4.67 2.91
C ASP A 120 32.08 -6.03 3.61
N VAL A 121 31.11 -6.87 3.24
CA VAL A 121 30.90 -8.19 3.84
C VAL A 121 32.21 -8.99 3.85
N PRO A 122 32.70 -9.38 5.05
CA PRO A 122 33.89 -10.19 5.16
C PRO A 122 33.57 -11.60 4.63
N LYS A 123 34.50 -12.16 3.85
CA LYS A 123 34.42 -13.58 3.48
C LYS A 123 35.02 -14.43 4.60
N SER A 124 34.47 -15.62 4.80
CA SER A 124 35.02 -16.58 5.77
C SER A 124 36.44 -17.02 5.40
N ARG A 125 37.21 -17.44 6.41
CA ARG A 125 38.54 -18.09 6.27
C ARG A 125 39.63 -17.25 5.55
N GLY A 126 39.79 -15.98 5.91
CA GLY A 126 40.94 -15.18 5.45
C GLY A 126 40.88 -14.73 3.98
N LEU A 127 39.74 -14.93 3.30
CA LEU A 127 39.51 -14.35 1.98
C LEU A 127 39.23 -12.84 2.08
N ARG A 128 39.61 -12.10 1.03
CA ARG A 128 39.28 -10.67 0.90
C ARG A 128 37.76 -10.45 0.97
N ALA A 129 37.36 -9.30 1.53
CA ALA A 129 35.97 -8.86 1.56
C ALA A 129 35.31 -8.92 0.17
N CYS A 130 33.99 -9.00 0.13
CA CYS A 130 33.21 -9.21 -1.09
C CYS A 130 33.55 -8.19 -2.20
N ARG A 131 33.59 -6.90 -1.86
CA ARG A 131 33.87 -5.77 -2.78
C ARG A 131 33.04 -5.84 -4.07
N GLY A 132 31.83 -6.37 -4.01
CA GLY A 132 30.85 -6.26 -5.09
C GLY A 132 30.32 -4.83 -5.18
N LYS A 133 29.97 -4.38 -6.39
CA LYS A 133 29.28 -3.11 -6.58
C LYS A 133 27.93 -3.15 -5.85
N LEU A 134 27.62 -2.07 -5.14
CA LEU A 134 26.29 -1.85 -4.59
C LEU A 134 25.43 -1.17 -5.65
N MET A 135 24.19 -1.62 -5.77
CA MET A 135 23.19 -1.08 -6.70
C MET A 135 21.99 -0.60 -5.90
N ASP A 136 21.29 0.44 -6.36
CA ASP A 136 19.98 0.76 -5.77
C ASP A 136 18.96 -0.37 -6.03
N THR A 137 17.87 -0.35 -5.28
CA THR A 137 16.80 -1.35 -5.38
C THR A 137 15.56 -0.84 -6.13
N ILE A 138 15.60 0.39 -6.65
CA ILE A 138 14.44 1.02 -7.28
C ILE A 138 14.28 0.47 -8.68
N LEU A 139 13.11 -0.12 -8.93
CA LEU A 139 12.76 -0.67 -10.24
C LEU A 139 12.38 0.44 -11.22
N ASP A 140 12.92 0.36 -12.43
CA ASP A 140 12.38 1.05 -13.60
C ASP A 140 11.23 0.23 -14.22
N TRP A 141 10.58 0.77 -15.26
CA TRP A 141 9.39 0.17 -15.85
C TRP A 141 9.59 -1.22 -16.46
N GLU A 142 10.79 -1.49 -16.97
CA GLU A 142 11.14 -2.76 -17.63
C GLU A 142 11.72 -3.80 -16.65
N ASP A 143 12.01 -3.39 -15.43
CA ASP A 143 12.64 -4.25 -14.45
C ASP A 143 11.66 -5.28 -13.86
N SER A 144 12.18 -6.48 -13.63
CA SER A 144 11.42 -7.53 -12.93
C SER A 144 11.38 -7.25 -11.43
N LEU A 145 10.30 -7.66 -10.78
CA LEU A 145 10.19 -7.58 -9.31
C LEU A 145 11.25 -8.49 -8.65
N PRO A 146 11.75 -8.13 -7.45
CA PRO A 146 12.64 -8.99 -6.69
C PRO A 146 11.97 -10.32 -6.35
N ASP A 147 12.55 -11.42 -6.82
CA ASP A 147 11.99 -12.76 -6.70
C ASP A 147 11.73 -13.14 -5.24
N GLN A 148 12.65 -12.81 -4.33
CA GLN A 148 12.51 -13.15 -2.91
C GLN A 148 11.28 -12.49 -2.28
N ASP A 149 11.14 -11.17 -2.41
CA ASP A 149 10.00 -10.41 -1.90
C ASP A 149 8.69 -10.84 -2.56
N LEU A 150 8.71 -11.08 -3.89
CA LEU A 150 7.51 -11.53 -4.61
C LEU A 150 7.07 -12.93 -4.15
N ASN A 151 7.99 -13.86 -3.96
CA ASN A 151 7.70 -15.20 -3.48
C ASN A 151 7.15 -15.18 -2.05
N LEU A 152 7.76 -14.40 -1.14
CA LEU A 152 7.25 -14.22 0.22
C LEU A 152 5.86 -13.58 0.24
N ALA A 153 5.62 -12.59 -0.62
CA ALA A 153 4.34 -11.94 -0.77
C ALA A 153 3.25 -12.89 -1.31
N ASP A 154 3.57 -13.67 -2.34
CA ASP A 154 2.67 -14.68 -2.91
C ASP A 154 2.34 -15.76 -1.86
N GLU A 155 3.33 -16.27 -1.14
CA GLU A 155 3.15 -17.26 -0.07
C GLU A 155 2.26 -16.72 1.06
N ALA A 156 2.52 -15.49 1.51
CA ALA A 156 1.69 -14.83 2.52
C ALA A 156 0.24 -14.68 2.05
N CYS A 157 0.02 -14.25 0.80
CA CYS A 157 -1.32 -14.13 0.23
C CYS A 157 -2.05 -15.47 0.09
N ARG A 158 -1.35 -16.57 -0.22
CA ARG A 158 -1.95 -17.92 -0.27
C ARG A 158 -2.39 -18.43 1.10
N LYS A 159 -1.66 -18.06 2.15
CA LYS A 159 -1.94 -18.48 3.54
C LYS A 159 -2.95 -17.58 4.25
N ALA A 160 -3.16 -16.37 3.75
CA ALA A 160 -4.07 -15.41 4.35
C ALA A 160 -5.53 -15.87 4.26
N ASP A 161 -6.28 -15.65 5.34
CA ASP A 161 -7.74 -15.70 5.34
C ASP A 161 -8.36 -14.30 5.17
N LEU A 162 -7.57 -13.24 5.31
CA LEU A 162 -7.95 -11.85 5.12
C LEU A 162 -6.80 -11.08 4.49
N ALA A 163 -7.08 -10.41 3.36
CA ALA A 163 -6.21 -9.43 2.73
C ALA A 163 -6.87 -8.05 2.81
N ILE A 164 -6.14 -7.07 3.36
CA ILE A 164 -6.59 -5.67 3.40
C ILE A 164 -5.64 -4.82 2.58
N THR A 165 -6.20 -4.11 1.61
CA THR A 165 -5.48 -3.15 0.78
C THR A 165 -5.79 -1.73 1.25
N LEU A 166 -4.76 -0.92 1.45
CA LEU A 166 -4.91 0.45 1.91
C LEU A 166 -4.18 1.40 0.94
N GLY A 167 -4.93 2.32 0.34
CA GLY A 167 -4.35 3.43 -0.44
C GLY A 167 -3.61 3.03 -1.72
N THR A 168 -4.06 1.97 -2.39
CA THR A 168 -3.53 1.49 -3.68
C THR A 168 -4.66 1.33 -4.70
N SER A 169 -4.44 1.77 -5.94
CA SER A 169 -5.40 1.56 -7.05
C SER A 169 -5.37 0.14 -7.61
N LEU A 170 -4.41 -0.68 -7.18
CA LEU A 170 -4.22 -2.09 -7.59
C LEU A 170 -3.99 -2.28 -9.10
N GLN A 171 -3.52 -1.25 -9.80
CA GLN A 171 -3.36 -1.29 -11.26
C GLN A 171 -2.09 -2.01 -11.74
N ILE A 172 -0.99 -1.86 -10.99
CA ILE A 172 0.33 -2.41 -11.34
C ILE A 172 0.33 -3.92 -11.12
N LYS A 173 0.74 -4.68 -12.14
CA LYS A 173 0.90 -6.13 -12.05
C LYS A 173 2.39 -6.46 -11.87
N PRO A 174 2.74 -7.56 -11.17
CA PRO A 174 1.83 -8.49 -10.48
C PRO A 174 1.34 -8.00 -9.12
N SER A 175 1.92 -6.94 -8.54
CA SER A 175 1.67 -6.49 -7.16
C SER A 175 0.19 -6.29 -6.80
N GLY A 176 -0.57 -5.60 -7.67
CA GLY A 176 -1.99 -5.33 -7.48
C GLY A 176 -2.89 -6.56 -7.58
N ASN A 177 -2.40 -7.66 -8.16
CA ASN A 177 -3.15 -8.92 -8.24
C ASN A 177 -2.95 -9.82 -7.01
N LEU A 178 -1.92 -9.57 -6.18
CA LEU A 178 -1.62 -10.41 -5.02
C LEU A 178 -2.82 -10.58 -4.06
N PRO A 179 -3.61 -9.54 -3.72
CA PRO A 179 -4.78 -9.70 -2.86
C PRO A 179 -5.86 -10.63 -3.44
N LEU A 180 -5.90 -10.82 -4.76
CA LEU A 180 -6.84 -11.76 -5.39
C LEU A 180 -6.46 -13.21 -5.12
N ILE A 181 -5.19 -13.51 -4.82
CA ILE A 181 -4.75 -14.85 -4.46
C ILE A 181 -5.44 -15.30 -3.18
N THR A 182 -5.50 -14.43 -2.17
CA THR A 182 -6.24 -14.66 -0.92
C THR A 182 -7.71 -14.95 -1.20
N LYS A 183 -8.35 -14.14 -2.06
CA LYS A 183 -9.75 -14.35 -2.45
C LYS A 183 -9.98 -15.69 -3.15
N LYS A 184 -9.09 -16.08 -4.07
CA LYS A 184 -9.13 -17.38 -4.77
C LYS A 184 -8.93 -18.57 -3.85
N LYS A 185 -8.26 -18.39 -2.70
CA LYS A 185 -8.07 -19.42 -1.67
C LYS A 185 -9.18 -19.46 -0.62
N GLY A 186 -10.27 -18.70 -0.82
CA GLY A 186 -11.41 -18.67 0.08
C GLY A 186 -11.33 -17.61 1.18
N GLY A 187 -10.24 -16.83 1.23
CA GLY A 187 -10.11 -15.69 2.12
C GLY A 187 -10.97 -14.50 1.71
N LYS A 188 -11.00 -13.48 2.58
CA LYS A 188 -11.74 -12.23 2.40
C LYS A 188 -10.82 -11.12 1.89
N LEU A 189 -11.37 -10.23 1.07
CA LEU A 189 -10.67 -9.07 0.54
C LEU A 189 -11.36 -7.78 0.99
N VAL A 190 -10.63 -6.92 1.70
CA VAL A 190 -11.08 -5.58 2.08
C VAL A 190 -10.27 -4.54 1.31
N ILE A 191 -10.96 -3.57 0.70
CA ILE A 191 -10.33 -2.48 -0.03
C ILE A 191 -10.66 -1.16 0.64
N ILE A 192 -9.62 -0.46 1.08
CA ILE A 192 -9.72 0.87 1.69
C ILE A 192 -8.99 1.86 0.79
N ASN A 193 -9.74 2.66 0.04
CA ASN A 193 -9.17 3.62 -0.88
C ASN A 193 -10.16 4.77 -1.16
N LEU A 194 -9.63 5.98 -1.35
CA LEU A 194 -10.45 7.13 -1.74
C LEU A 194 -11.00 7.00 -3.17
N GLN A 195 -10.20 6.46 -4.08
CA GLN A 195 -10.56 6.29 -5.49
C GLN A 195 -11.03 4.85 -5.76
N VAL A 196 -11.72 4.66 -6.89
CA VAL A 196 -12.02 3.35 -7.46
C VAL A 196 -10.72 2.56 -7.69
N THR A 197 -10.74 1.26 -7.42
CA THR A 197 -9.62 0.37 -7.66
C THR A 197 -9.91 -0.63 -8.78
N LYS A 198 -8.85 -1.19 -9.37
CA LYS A 198 -8.96 -2.20 -10.43
C LYS A 198 -9.79 -3.42 -10.03
N HIS A 199 -9.81 -3.76 -8.74
CA HIS A 199 -10.36 -5.01 -8.23
C HIS A 199 -11.57 -4.81 -7.31
N ASP A 200 -12.24 -3.65 -7.38
CA ASP A 200 -13.40 -3.33 -6.52
C ASP A 200 -14.50 -4.39 -6.59
N LYS A 201 -14.69 -5.04 -7.75
CA LYS A 201 -15.69 -6.10 -7.95
C LYS A 201 -15.41 -7.38 -7.15
N HIS A 202 -14.18 -7.57 -6.67
CA HIS A 202 -13.77 -8.77 -5.94
C HIS A 202 -13.74 -8.59 -4.42
N ALA A 203 -13.92 -7.38 -3.92
CA ALA A 203 -13.87 -7.06 -2.50
C ALA A 203 -15.14 -7.54 -1.77
N ASP A 204 -14.94 -8.12 -0.58
CA ASP A 204 -16.02 -8.41 0.37
C ASP A 204 -16.48 -7.14 1.11
N LEU A 205 -15.56 -6.19 1.32
CA LEU A 205 -15.85 -4.89 1.92
C LEU A 205 -15.04 -3.80 1.23
N ARG A 206 -15.70 -2.70 0.89
CA ARG A 206 -15.07 -1.48 0.36
C ARG A 206 -15.33 -0.32 1.29
N ILE A 207 -14.27 0.38 1.67
CA ILE A 207 -14.36 1.57 2.53
C ILE A 207 -13.71 2.74 1.80
N HIS A 208 -14.52 3.75 1.50
CA HIS A 208 -14.04 4.97 0.87
C HIS A 208 -13.79 6.03 1.94
N GLY A 209 -12.51 6.31 2.21
CA GLY A 209 -12.14 7.29 3.21
C GLY A 209 -10.63 7.44 3.37
N TYR A 210 -10.24 8.38 4.21
CA TYR A 210 -8.84 8.54 4.59
C TYR A 210 -8.42 7.35 5.46
N VAL A 211 -7.39 6.67 4.98
CA VAL A 211 -6.76 5.52 5.62
C VAL A 211 -6.28 5.81 7.06
N ASP A 212 -5.78 7.01 7.37
CA ASP A 212 -5.48 7.42 8.76
C ASP A 212 -6.71 7.35 9.68
N ASP A 213 -7.83 7.93 9.22
CA ASP A 213 -9.05 8.02 10.02
C ASP A 213 -9.63 6.62 10.26
N ILE A 214 -9.60 5.77 9.21
CA ILE A 214 -10.09 4.39 9.27
C ILE A 214 -9.21 3.55 10.19
N MET A 215 -7.89 3.64 10.07
CA MET A 215 -6.98 2.87 10.93
C MET A 215 -7.02 3.37 12.37
N THR A 216 -7.19 4.68 12.61
CA THR A 216 -7.38 5.21 13.96
C THR A 216 -8.64 4.62 14.61
N ARG A 217 -9.76 4.58 13.87
CA ARG A 217 -11.01 3.97 14.34
C ARG A 217 -10.88 2.46 14.53
N LEU A 218 -10.16 1.77 13.65
CA LEU A 218 -9.89 0.33 13.78
C LEU A 218 -9.07 0.03 15.03
N MET A 219 -8.00 0.79 15.27
CA MET A 219 -7.15 0.63 16.45
C MET A 219 -7.95 0.88 17.74
N ALA A 220 -8.80 1.91 17.77
CA ALA A 220 -9.72 2.15 18.88
C ALA A 220 -10.71 0.99 19.09
N ALA A 221 -11.30 0.45 18.02
CA ALA A 221 -12.21 -0.69 18.09
C ALA A 221 -11.53 -1.99 18.56
N LEU A 222 -10.23 -2.14 18.29
CA LEU A 222 -9.40 -3.25 18.77
C LEU A 222 -8.83 -3.01 20.18
N ASN A 223 -9.12 -1.85 20.80
CA ASN A 223 -8.55 -1.41 22.07
C ASN A 223 -7.00 -1.41 22.06
N LEU A 224 -6.41 -0.92 20.96
CA LEU A 224 -4.96 -0.83 20.79
C LEU A 224 -4.54 0.64 20.61
N GLU A 225 -3.50 1.06 21.32
CA GLU A 225 -2.90 2.37 21.13
C GLU A 225 -1.96 2.40 19.92
N ILE A 226 -1.91 3.54 19.22
CA ILE A 226 -0.96 3.74 18.13
C ILE A 226 0.35 4.26 18.74
N PRO A 227 1.47 3.53 18.60
CA PRO A 227 2.74 3.92 19.21
C PRO A 227 3.30 5.20 18.60
N GLU A 228 3.97 5.99 19.43
CA GLU A 228 4.70 7.19 18.99
C GLU A 228 5.98 6.80 18.24
N TRP A 229 6.28 7.55 17.17
CA TRP A 229 7.52 7.38 16.41
C TRP A 229 8.65 8.23 17.01
N LYS A 230 9.67 7.56 17.55
CA LYS A 230 10.83 8.18 18.22
C LYS A 230 12.00 8.53 17.29
N GLY A 231 11.90 8.25 15.99
CA GLY A 231 12.96 8.47 15.00
C GLY A 231 13.22 7.24 14.13
N PRO A 232 14.05 7.36 13.08
CA PRO A 232 14.31 6.28 12.15
C PRO A 232 15.04 5.12 12.84
N VAL A 233 14.41 3.95 12.85
CA VAL A 233 15.03 2.72 13.37
C VAL A 233 15.66 1.97 12.19
N LEU A 234 16.99 2.07 12.08
CA LEU A 234 17.77 1.31 11.09
C LEU A 234 18.01 -0.09 11.67
N THR A 235 17.03 -0.99 11.54
CA THR A 235 17.15 -2.34 12.11
C THR A 235 18.31 -3.10 11.48
N ALA A 236 19.36 -3.27 12.27
CA ALA A 236 20.41 -4.25 12.05
C ALA A 236 20.75 -4.94 13.37
N LYS A 237 19.79 -5.63 14.00
CA LYS A 237 20.09 -6.66 15.03
C LYS A 237 18.86 -7.48 15.40
N LYS A 238 19.15 -8.77 15.61
CA LYS A 238 18.28 -9.85 16.08
C LYS A 238 18.20 -9.87 17.63
N GLU A 239 18.56 -8.76 18.29
CA GLU A 239 18.90 -8.73 19.73
C GLU A 239 17.78 -8.16 20.63
N GLU A 240 16.76 -7.49 20.08
CA GLU A 240 15.69 -6.89 20.91
C GLU A 240 14.50 -7.82 21.19
N GLU A 241 14.49 -9.04 20.66
CA GLU A 241 13.42 -10.02 20.95
C GLU A 241 13.50 -10.59 22.39
N GLU A 242 14.65 -10.49 23.07
CA GLU A 242 14.82 -11.10 24.40
C GLU A 242 14.25 -10.24 25.55
N GLU A 243 14.37 -8.91 25.52
CA GLU A 243 13.93 -8.06 26.64
C GLU A 243 12.40 -7.91 26.76
N MET A 244 11.66 -8.03 25.65
CA MET A 244 10.21 -7.79 25.64
C MET A 244 9.37 -9.07 25.82
N SER A 245 10.04 -10.22 26.01
CA SER A 245 9.39 -11.53 26.21
C SER A 245 9.02 -11.84 27.68
N SER A 246 9.30 -10.92 28.60
CA SER A 246 9.19 -11.18 30.05
C SER A 246 7.85 -10.81 30.71
N GLU A 247 6.84 -10.34 29.98
CA GLU A 247 5.50 -10.14 30.55
C GLU A 247 4.39 -10.90 29.78
N PRO A 248 3.70 -11.87 30.41
CA PRO A 248 2.59 -12.55 29.77
C PRO A 248 1.34 -11.66 29.77
N VAL A 249 1.06 -11.01 28.65
CA VAL A 249 -0.25 -10.36 28.42
C VAL A 249 -1.29 -11.46 28.15
N LYS A 250 -1.88 -11.98 29.24
CA LYS A 250 -3.12 -12.75 29.18
C LYS A 250 -4.27 -11.79 28.99
N GLN A 251 -4.68 -11.55 27.76
CA GLN A 251 -6.03 -11.10 27.44
C GLN A 251 -6.31 -11.42 25.97
N GLU A 252 -7.04 -12.52 25.73
CA GLU A 252 -7.70 -12.72 24.44
C GLU A 252 -8.76 -11.62 24.29
N PRO A 253 -8.82 -10.91 23.15
CA PRO A 253 -9.91 -9.98 22.90
C PRO A 253 -11.20 -10.78 22.76
N HIS A 254 -12.11 -10.61 23.72
CA HIS A 254 -13.46 -11.10 23.65
C HIS A 254 -14.17 -10.36 22.51
N PHE A 255 -14.35 -11.02 21.37
CA PHE A 255 -15.29 -10.57 20.36
C PHE A 255 -16.69 -10.62 20.99
N LYS A 256 -17.34 -9.47 21.18
CA LYS A 256 -18.77 -9.43 21.45
C LYS A 256 -19.49 -9.56 20.10
N GLU A 257 -20.09 -10.71 19.86
CA GLU A 257 -21.10 -10.88 18.82
C GLU A 257 -22.42 -10.28 19.34
N ASP A 258 -22.58 -8.96 19.21
CA ASP A 258 -23.90 -8.33 19.37
C ASP A 258 -24.48 -8.10 17.97
N LEU A 259 -25.03 -9.18 17.40
CA LEU A 259 -25.87 -9.16 16.21
C LEU A 259 -27.08 -10.04 16.48
N ASP A 260 -28.02 -9.51 17.26
CA ASP A 260 -29.44 -9.68 16.97
C ASP A 260 -30.32 -8.68 17.73
N SER A 261 -31.36 -8.22 17.03
CA SER A 261 -32.54 -7.48 17.49
C SER A 261 -32.40 -5.98 17.83
N GLN A 262 -32.39 -5.14 16.78
CA GLN A 262 -33.13 -3.88 16.85
C GLN A 262 -34.37 -3.97 15.94
N PRO A 263 -35.59 -3.76 16.45
CA PRO A 263 -36.79 -3.85 15.66
C PRO A 263 -36.91 -2.66 14.68
N LEU A 264 -37.35 -2.98 13.47
CA LEU A 264 -37.76 -2.07 12.40
C LEU A 264 -38.64 -0.94 12.94
N LEU A 265 -38.15 0.29 12.87
CA LEU A 265 -38.99 1.48 12.96
C LEU A 265 -39.88 1.53 11.71
N LYS A 266 -41.19 1.49 11.94
CA LYS A 266 -42.23 1.63 10.92
C LYS A 266 -42.33 3.10 10.50
N ASP A 267 -42.46 3.31 9.20
CA ASP A 267 -42.75 4.61 8.59
C ASP A 267 -44.12 5.13 9.07
N GLU A 268 -44.13 6.34 9.64
CA GLU A 268 -45.34 7.15 9.88
C GLU A 268 -45.46 8.17 8.73
N PRO A 269 -46.66 8.33 8.12
CA PRO A 269 -46.85 9.20 6.97
C PRO A 269 -46.94 10.68 7.39
N SER A 270 -46.21 11.54 6.68
CA SER A 270 -46.30 13.00 6.83
C SER A 270 -47.61 13.55 6.25
N PRO A 271 -48.28 14.54 6.90
CA PRO A 271 -49.56 15.06 6.44
C PRO A 271 -49.42 16.07 5.30
N HIS A 272 -50.39 16.02 4.38
CA HIS A 272 -50.61 16.95 3.28
C HIS A 272 -50.87 18.40 3.76
N MET A 273 -50.28 19.38 3.08
CA MET A 273 -50.86 20.73 2.96
C MET A 273 -50.73 21.27 1.53
N HIS A 274 -51.74 22.05 1.16
CA HIS A 274 -52.15 22.46 -0.18
C HIS A 274 -51.25 23.47 -0.93
N HIS A 275 -51.45 23.46 -2.25
CA HIS A 275 -50.97 24.34 -3.31
C HIS A 275 -50.90 25.85 -3.03
N ASN A 276 -49.92 26.51 -3.67
CA ASN A 276 -50.16 27.60 -4.64
C ASN A 276 -48.96 27.76 -5.57
N GLY A 277 -49.20 27.85 -6.89
CA GLY A 277 -48.17 27.99 -7.92
C GLY A 277 -47.93 29.44 -8.35
N THR A 278 -46.86 29.66 -9.13
CA THR A 278 -46.80 30.48 -10.36
C THR A 278 -45.38 30.44 -10.99
N GLY A 279 -45.31 30.13 -12.30
CA GLY A 279 -44.31 30.56 -13.32
C GLY A 279 -42.85 30.07 -13.19
N GLY A 280 -42.15 29.56 -14.20
CA GLY A 280 -42.34 29.42 -15.64
C GLY A 280 -40.97 29.13 -16.31
N LEU A 281 -41.01 28.57 -17.54
CA LEU A 281 -39.93 28.37 -18.55
C LEU A 281 -39.02 27.12 -18.35
N SER A 282 -39.35 25.99 -18.99
CA SER A 282 -38.90 25.45 -20.31
C SER A 282 -37.45 24.90 -20.29
N CYS A 283 -37.07 23.81 -20.96
CA CYS A 283 -37.54 23.21 -22.19
C CYS A 283 -37.23 21.69 -22.20
N SER A 284 -38.20 20.90 -22.68
CA SER A 284 -38.07 19.59 -23.30
C SER A 284 -36.97 19.60 -24.39
N GLU A 285 -36.25 18.54 -24.71
CA GLU A 285 -36.65 17.27 -25.35
C GLU A 285 -35.42 16.33 -25.27
N MET A 286 -35.55 15.08 -24.80
CA MET A 286 -35.89 13.90 -25.61
C MET A 286 -34.73 13.48 -26.54
N TRP A 287 -34.16 12.29 -26.31
CA TRP A 287 -34.19 11.16 -27.26
C TRP A 287 -33.02 10.17 -27.04
N ASP A 288 -33.38 8.92 -26.73
CA ASP A 288 -32.62 7.67 -26.89
C ASP A 288 -33.05 7.08 -28.26
N PRO A 289 -32.17 6.52 -29.12
CA PRO A 289 -32.12 5.05 -29.12
C PRO A 289 -30.79 4.44 -29.59
N THR A 290 -30.64 3.18 -29.22
CA THR A 290 -29.95 2.14 -29.96
C THR A 290 -30.27 2.14 -31.47
N THR A 291 -29.26 2.05 -32.34
CA THR A 291 -29.21 1.10 -33.47
C THR A 291 -27.81 0.95 -34.05
N ASP A 292 -27.59 -0.28 -34.48
CA ASP A 292 -26.42 -0.95 -35.06
C ASP A 292 -26.15 -0.55 -36.52
N LEU A 293 -24.89 -0.24 -36.87
CA LEU A 293 -24.30 -0.36 -38.21
C LEU A 293 -22.74 -0.42 -38.10
N GLY A 294 -22.13 -1.57 -38.40
CA GLY A 294 -20.70 -1.66 -38.75
C GLY A 294 -20.47 -1.42 -40.25
N PRO A 295 -19.29 -1.75 -40.82
CA PRO A 295 -17.93 -1.52 -40.35
C PRO A 295 -17.17 -0.53 -41.27
N GLY A 296 -16.27 0.30 -40.74
CA GLY A 296 -15.53 1.30 -41.52
C GLY A 296 -14.09 1.51 -41.05
N GLU A 297 -13.16 0.98 -41.83
CA GLU A 297 -11.75 1.36 -42.01
C GLU A 297 -10.87 1.79 -40.82
N THR A 298 -9.96 0.88 -40.47
CA THR A 298 -8.74 1.15 -39.72
C THR A 298 -7.82 2.15 -40.43
N LYS A 299 -7.54 3.30 -39.80
CA LYS A 299 -6.34 4.10 -40.08
C LYS A 299 -5.35 4.00 -38.93
N ARG A 300 -4.24 3.28 -39.18
CA ARG A 300 -3.06 3.24 -38.32
C ARG A 300 -2.40 4.63 -38.31
N ALA A 301 -2.27 5.24 -37.14
CA ALA A 301 -1.34 6.34 -36.94
C ALA A 301 0.07 5.77 -36.73
N LYS A 302 0.99 6.10 -37.66
CA LYS A 302 2.43 5.90 -37.49
C LYS A 302 2.94 6.89 -36.44
N VAL A 303 3.67 6.39 -35.44
CA VAL A 303 4.49 7.21 -34.54
C VAL A 303 5.93 7.06 -35.02
N GLU A 304 6.54 8.15 -35.46
CA GLU A 304 7.96 8.22 -35.78
C GLU A 304 8.79 8.43 -34.50
N PRO A 305 10.00 7.85 -34.40
CA PRO A 305 10.88 8.01 -33.25
C PRO A 305 11.59 9.38 -33.28
N PRO A 306 11.89 10.00 -32.12
CA PRO A 306 12.69 11.22 -32.10
C PRO A 306 14.17 10.91 -32.38
N PHE A 307 14.77 11.83 -33.13
CA PHE A 307 16.16 11.85 -33.57
C PHE A 307 17.15 12.04 -32.40
N VAL A 308 18.25 11.26 -32.49
CA VAL A 308 19.65 11.45 -32.04
C VAL A 308 19.91 12.11 -30.69
#